data_AF-A0A2Z4JB57-F1
#
_entry.id   AF-A0A2Z4JB57-F1
#
_cell.length_a   1.000
_cell.length_b   1.000
_cell.length_c   1.000
_cell.angle_alpha   90.00
_cell.angle_beta   90.00
_cell.angle_gamma   90.00
#
_symmetry.space_group_name_H-M   'P 1'
#
loop_
_entity.id
_entity.type
_entity.pdbx_description
1 polymer ?
#
loop_
_entity_poly.entity_id
_entity_poly.type
_entity_poly.pdbx_seq_one_letter_code
_entity_poly.pdbx_strand_id
1 'polypeptide(L)'
;MLSALLGMHDDLALVERSIDFHRDHLARLIHPERQIGPREVSHLLDGARRLAEAVAVREVQAKSVAAVLQSLARIPAPSTPSPPAPAPPLAAQSPAHSR
;
A
#
# COMPACT_ATOMS: atom_id res chain seq x y z
N MET A 1 13.19 12.95 -1.52
CA MET A 1 11.97 12.18 -1.17
C MET A 1 11.63 11.16 -2.25
N LEU A 2 11.53 11.55 -3.53
CA LEU A 2 11.38 10.58 -4.65
C LEU A 2 12.50 9.52 -4.67
N SER A 3 13.76 9.92 -4.51
CA SER A 3 14.89 8.98 -4.45
C SER A 3 14.78 7.97 -3.30
N ALA A 4 14.15 8.35 -2.18
CA ALA A 4 13.93 7.44 -1.05
C ALA A 4 12.84 6.41 -1.36
N LEU A 5 11.75 6.84 -2.03
CA LEU A 5 10.71 5.93 -2.53
C LEU A 5 11.25 4.95 -3.58
N LEU A 6 12.15 5.42 -4.46
CA LEU A 6 12.82 4.56 -5.43
C LEU A 6 13.73 3.54 -4.74
N GLY A 7 14.55 3.97 -3.77
CA GLY A 7 15.37 3.05 -2.98
C GLY A 7 14.53 2.00 -2.23
N MET A 8 13.42 2.40 -1.61
CA MET A 8 12.50 1.46 -0.96
C MET A 8 11.84 0.49 -1.95
N HIS A 9 11.59 0.92 -3.19
CA HIS A 9 11.08 0.05 -4.25
C HIS A 9 12.12 -0.99 -4.67
N ASP A 10 13.38 -0.58 -4.86
CA ASP A 10 14.48 -1.48 -5.20
C ASP A 10 14.71 -2.52 -4.09
N ASP A 11 14.67 -2.09 -2.82
CA ASP A 11 14.76 -2.99 -1.66
C ASP A 11 13.62 -4.00 -1.64
N LEU A 12 12.38 -3.57 -1.92
CA LEU A 12 11.22 -4.45 -1.99
C LEU A 12 11.35 -5.46 -3.14
N ALA A 13 11.79 -5.02 -4.32
CA ALA A 13 12.01 -5.87 -5.48
C ALA A 13 13.09 -6.93 -5.22
N LEU A 14 14.14 -6.57 -4.48
CA LEU A 14 15.18 -7.51 -4.05
C LEU A 14 14.63 -8.58 -3.11
N VAL A 15 13.80 -8.17 -2.14
CA VAL A 15 13.16 -9.12 -1.20
C VAL A 15 12.19 -10.05 -1.93
N GLU A 16 11.41 -9.56 -2.88
CA GLU A 16 10.51 -10.40 -3.69
C GLU A 16 11.29 -11.45 -4.49
N ARG A 17 12.42 -11.07 -5.09
CA ARG A 17 13.30 -12.02 -5.78
C ARG A 17 13.91 -13.06 -4.84
N SER A 18 14.20 -12.68 -3.60
CA SER A 18 14.67 -13.60 -2.55
C SER A 18 13.58 -14.59 -2.13
N ILE A 19 12.32 -14.15 -2.05
CA ILE A 19 11.17 -15.03 -1.78
C ILE A 19 11.03 -16.07 -2.90
N ASP A 20 11.08 -15.65 -4.16
CA ASP A 20 11.01 -16.57 -5.31
C ASP A 20 12.14 -17.60 -5.25
N PHE A 21 13.37 -17.16 -4.97
CA PHE A 21 14.53 -18.05 -4.83
C PHE A 21 14.33 -19.10 -3.73
N HIS A 22 13.91 -18.69 -2.51
CA HIS A 22 13.69 -19.63 -1.41
C HIS A 22 12.53 -20.58 -1.68
N ARG A 23 11.45 -20.09 -2.29
CA ARG A 23 10.30 -20.89 -2.68
C ARG A 23 10.69 -21.95 -3.71
N ASP A 24 11.41 -21.56 -4.75
CA ASP A 24 11.84 -22.48 -5.82
C ASP A 24 12.86 -23.50 -5.30
N HIS A 25 13.73 -23.10 -4.36
CA HIS A 25 14.63 -24.02 -3.68
C HIS A 25 13.85 -25.06 -2.85
N LEU A 26 12.87 -24.63 -2.06
CA LEU A 26 12.01 -25.54 -1.30
C LEU A 26 11.21 -26.48 -2.21
N ALA A 27 10.64 -25.96 -3.31
CA ALA A 27 9.91 -26.75 -4.29
C ALA A 27 10.75 -27.90 -4.87
N ARG A 28 12.05 -27.66 -5.10
CA ARG A 28 12.99 -28.71 -5.53
C ARG A 28 13.26 -29.75 -4.44
N LEU A 29 13.27 -29.35 -3.17
CA LEU A 29 13.51 -30.26 -2.05
C LEU A 29 12.30 -31.15 -1.73
N ILE A 30 11.07 -30.66 -1.91
CA ILE A 30 9.82 -31.40 -1.64
C ILE A 30 9.28 -32.16 -2.86
N HIS A 31 10.08 -32.30 -3.92
CA HIS A 31 9.59 -32.93 -5.14
C HIS A 31 9.11 -34.36 -4.83
N PRO A 32 7.90 -34.76 -5.30
CA PRO A 32 7.25 -36.00 -4.86
C PRO A 32 8.05 -37.27 -5.19
N GLU A 33 8.93 -37.22 -6.18
CA GLU A 33 9.82 -38.34 -6.54
C GLU A 33 11.10 -38.41 -5.68
N ARG A 34 11.33 -37.43 -4.80
CA ARG A 34 12.54 -37.31 -3.98
C ARG A 34 12.26 -37.88 -2.59
N GLN A 35 13.04 -38.88 -2.18
CA GLN A 35 13.01 -39.32 -0.78
C GLN A 35 13.67 -38.27 0.09
N ILE A 36 12.99 -37.85 1.17
CA ILE A 36 13.51 -36.88 2.13
C ILE A 36 14.23 -37.63 3.24
N GLY A 37 15.56 -37.59 3.22
CA GLY A 37 16.40 -38.13 4.28
C GLY A 37 16.49 -37.23 5.51
N PRO A 38 17.01 -37.73 6.65
CA PRO A 38 17.08 -36.97 7.91
C PRO A 38 17.83 -35.63 7.82
N ARG A 39 18.90 -35.55 7.01
CA ARG A 39 19.64 -34.29 6.77
C ARG A 39 18.86 -33.31 5.89
N GLU A 40 18.02 -33.82 5.00
CA GLU A 40 17.22 -33.01 4.09
C GLU A 40 16.03 -32.38 4.82
N VAL A 41 15.52 -33.02 5.88
CA VAL A 41 14.55 -32.40 6.80
C VAL A 41 15.13 -31.13 7.42
N SER A 42 16.39 -31.13 7.86
CA SER A 42 17.04 -29.93 8.40
C SER A 42 17.16 -28.82 7.35
N HIS A 43 17.53 -29.16 6.11
CA HIS A 43 17.59 -28.20 5.01
C HIS A 43 16.21 -27.64 4.64
N LEU A 44 15.17 -28.48 4.70
CA LEU A 44 13.80 -28.06 4.45
C LEU A 44 13.31 -27.10 5.53
N LEU A 45 13.58 -27.38 6.81
CA LEU A 45 13.24 -26.48 7.92
C LEU A 45 14.01 -25.16 7.84
N ASP A 46 15.31 -25.20 7.52
CA ASP A 46 16.11 -23.98 7.33
C ASP A 46 15.59 -23.15 6.14
N GLY A 47 15.30 -23.81 5.01
CA GLY A 47 14.72 -23.18 3.83
C GLY A 47 13.35 -22.54 4.12
N ALA A 48 12.48 -23.25 4.84
CA ALA A 48 11.16 -22.76 5.23
C ALA A 48 11.28 -21.55 6.17
N ARG A 49 12.22 -21.58 7.11
CA ARG A 49 12.54 -20.46 7.99
C ARG A 49 13.00 -19.24 7.19
N ARG A 50 13.97 -19.40 6.28
CA ARG A 50 14.48 -18.30 5.43
C ARG A 50 13.38 -17.69 4.56
N LEU A 51 12.48 -18.52 4.03
CA LEU A 51 11.33 -18.05 3.27
C LEU A 51 10.39 -17.21 4.16
N ALA A 52 10.08 -17.69 5.38
CA ALA A 52 9.24 -16.96 6.32
C ALA A 52 9.86 -15.61 6.74
N GLU A 53 11.18 -15.59 7.00
CA GLU A 53 11.91 -14.35 7.31
C GLU A 53 11.84 -13.35 6.14
N ALA A 54 12.05 -13.80 4.90
CA ALA A 54 11.95 -12.94 3.72
C ALA A 54 10.52 -12.38 3.53
N VAL A 55 9.48 -13.19 3.75
CA VAL A 55 8.08 -12.74 3.70
C VAL A 55 7.79 -11.70 4.79
N ALA A 56 8.28 -11.91 6.02
CA ALA A 56 8.11 -10.96 7.10
C ALA A 56 8.77 -9.60 6.78
N VAL A 57 9.98 -9.61 6.20
CA VAL A 57 10.65 -8.38 5.74
C VAL A 57 9.82 -7.68 4.65
N ARG A 58 9.30 -8.42 3.67
CA ARG A 58 8.44 -7.87 2.61
C ARG A 58 7.22 -7.16 3.20
N GLU A 59 6.55 -7.78 4.18
CA GLU A 59 5.38 -7.18 4.81
C GLU A 59 5.71 -5.86 5.53
N VAL A 60 6.83 -5.82 6.26
CA VAL A 60 7.28 -4.61 6.95
C VAL A 60 7.62 -3.50 5.95
N GLN A 61 8.35 -3.83 4.88
CA GLN A 61 8.68 -2.87 3.83
C GLN A 61 7.42 -2.34 3.13
N ALA A 62 6.48 -3.22 2.77
CA ALA A 62 5.21 -2.83 2.16
C ALA A 62 4.41 -1.87 3.05
N LYS A 63 4.33 -2.14 4.37
CA LYS A 63 3.69 -1.24 5.34
C LYS A 63 4.41 0.12 5.42
N SER A 64 5.74 0.11 5.44
CA SER A 64 6.54 1.34 5.48
C SER A 64 6.33 2.20 4.23
N VAL A 65 6.42 1.60 3.03
CA VAL A 65 6.17 2.29 1.76
C VAL A 65 4.75 2.85 1.70
N ALA A 66 3.74 2.06 2.10
CA ALA A 66 2.37 2.52 2.14
C ALA A 66 2.18 3.73 3.07
N ALA A 67 2.80 3.71 4.26
CA ALA A 67 2.74 4.83 5.19
C ALA A 67 3.40 6.10 4.62
N VAL A 68 4.55 5.95 3.95
CA VAL A 68 5.19 7.09 3.27
C VAL A 68 4.28 7.64 2.18
N LEU A 69 3.73 6.78 1.30
CA LEU A 69 2.82 7.23 0.25
C LEU A 69 1.57 7.93 0.79
N GLN A 70 0.99 7.42 1.89
CA GLN A 70 -0.13 8.06 2.58
C GLN A 70 0.25 9.42 3.17
N SER A 71 1.44 9.56 3.75
CA SER A 71 1.93 10.85 4.26
C SER A 71 2.09 11.92 3.17
N LEU A 72 2.28 11.48 1.92
CA LEU A 72 2.40 12.36 0.75
C LEU A 72 1.07 12.64 0.04
N ALA A 73 0.03 11.86 0.34
CA ALA A 73 -1.27 12.04 -0.26
C ALA A 73 -1.86 13.39 0.18
N ARG A 74 -2.40 14.14 -0.78
CA ARG A 74 -3.03 15.44 -0.51
C ARG A 74 -4.30 15.22 0.30
N ILE A 75 -4.40 15.86 1.47
CA ILE A 75 -5.65 15.91 2.24
C ILE A 75 -6.64 16.77 1.45
N PRO A 76 -7.87 16.30 1.14
CA PRO A 76 -8.88 17.14 0.53
C PRO A 76 -9.13 18.36 1.41
N ALA A 77 -9.06 19.56 0.84
CA ALA A 77 -9.42 20.77 1.58
C ALA A 77 -10.85 20.63 2.11
N PRO A 78 -11.14 21.02 3.37
CA PRO A 78 -12.50 21.01 3.88
C PRO A 78 -13.36 21.84 2.94
N SER A 79 -14.45 21.26 2.45
CA SER A 79 -15.42 21.96 1.62
C SER A 79 -15.93 23.16 2.41
N THR A 80 -15.49 24.36 2.04
CA THR A 80 -16.04 25.59 2.57
C THR A 80 -17.53 25.60 2.27
N PRO A 81 -18.42 25.82 3.25
CA PRO A 81 -19.85 25.89 3.00
C PRO A 81 -20.10 26.98 1.95
N SER A 82 -20.90 26.64 0.93
CA SER A 82 -21.26 27.58 -0.13
C SER A 82 -21.85 28.86 0.49
N PRO A 83 -21.43 30.06 0.07
CA PRO A 83 -22.00 31.29 0.59
C PRO A 83 -23.52 31.31 0.33
N PRO A 84 -24.33 31.85 1.26
CA PRO A 84 -25.78 31.91 1.11
C PRO A 84 -26.14 32.72 -0.15
N ALA A 85 -27.15 32.23 -0.88
CA ALA A 85 -27.61 32.86 -2.12
C ALA A 85 -28.06 34.32 -1.88
N PRO A 86 -27.85 35.24 -2.84
CA PRO A 86 -28.29 36.62 -2.73
C PRO A 86 -29.80 36.71 -2.54
N ALA A 87 -30.25 37.59 -1.63
CA ALA A 87 -31.67 37.81 -1.38
C ALA A 87 -32.39 38.35 -2.63
N PRO A 88 -33.62 37.90 -2.92
CA PRO A 88 -34.39 38.38 -4.06
C PRO A 88 -34.71 39.89 -3.91
N PRO A 89 -34.73 40.65 -5.02
CA PRO A 89 -35.01 42.08 -4.97
C PRO A 89 -36.45 42.35 -4.49
N LEU A 90 -36.59 43.30 -3.56
CA LEU A 90 -37.88 43.72 -3.04
C LEU A 90 -38.70 44.39 -4.16
N ALA A 91 -39.89 43.87 -4.46
CA ALA A 91 -40.78 44.48 -5.42
C ALA A 91 -41.18 45.90 -4.97
N ALA A 92 -41.00 46.88 -5.85
CA ALA A 92 -41.42 48.26 -5.62
C ALA A 92 -42.96 48.33 -5.54
N GLN A 93 -43.48 48.83 -4.43
CA GLN A 93 -44.91 49.11 -4.29
C GLN A 93 -45.25 50.36 -5.12
N SER A 94 -46.06 50.19 -6.17
CA SER A 94 -46.60 51.29 -6.96
C SER A 94 -47.55 52.15 -6.10
N PRO A 95 -47.45 53.49 -6.14
CA PRO A 95 -48.37 54.34 -5.40
C PRO A 95 -49.78 54.28 -6.03
N ALA A 96 -50.76 53.92 -5.21
CA ALA A 96 -52.18 53.93 -5.58
C ALA A 96 -52.60 55.36 -5.93
N HIS A 97 -53.11 55.55 -7.15
CA HIS A 97 -53.76 56.80 -7.55
C HIS A 97 -55.14 56.90 -6.89
N SER A 98 -55.34 57.97 -6.12
CA SER A 98 -56.61 58.37 -5.51
C SER A 98 -57.58 58.89 -6.57
N ARG A 99 -58.86 58.51 -6.45
CA ARG A 99 -60.00 59.27 -6.98
C ARG A 99 -61.21 59.11 -6.07
#